data_AF-A0A978U209-F1
#
_entry.id   AF-A0A978U209-F1
#
_cell.length_a   1.000
_cell.length_b   1.000
_cell.length_c   1.000
_cell.angle_alpha   90.00
_cell.angle_beta   90.00
_cell.angle_gamma   90.00
#
_symmetry.space_group_name_H-M   'P 1'
#
loop_
_entity.id
_entity.type
_entity.pdbx_description
1 polymer ?
#
loop_
_entity_poly.entity_id
_entity_poly.type
_entity_poly.pdbx_seq_one_letter_code
_entity_poly.pdbx_strand_id
1 'polypeptide(L)'
;MDTLSHEAIASLKTVLDGLLSSVVNADVQRQLTVLPVRLHPVGLGGGLSLHPDPLGVVEGRHLEAIALIYLQSQNVISLNEIASLISTQLIAQRHSDLMSQGILSIKLESQGTLLPMHHSDSDAVRYKELTFRVVYEFRKLPIDSEGIIQTVPIQVTVG
;
A
#
# COMPACT_ATOMS: atom_id res chain seq x y z
N MET A 1 -11.91 9.94 -9.27
CA MET A 1 -10.55 9.75 -8.73
C MET A 1 -9.57 9.83 -9.88
N ASP A 2 -8.48 10.57 -9.76
CA ASP A 2 -7.48 10.79 -10.82
C ASP A 2 -6.53 9.59 -10.99
N THR A 3 -5.75 9.60 -12.06
CA THR A 3 -4.81 8.50 -12.42
C THR A 3 -3.76 8.28 -11.34
N LEU A 4 -3.16 9.36 -10.79
CA LEU A 4 -2.10 9.26 -9.78
C LEU A 4 -2.63 8.60 -8.49
N SER A 5 -3.88 8.88 -8.14
CA SER A 5 -4.55 8.26 -7.00
C SER A 5 -4.79 6.75 -7.19
N HIS A 6 -5.15 6.31 -8.40
CA HIS A 6 -5.24 4.88 -8.71
C HIS A 6 -3.88 4.19 -8.67
N GLU A 7 -2.86 4.83 -9.23
CA GLU A 7 -1.47 4.34 -9.19
C GLU A 7 -0.97 4.19 -7.75
N ALA A 8 -1.26 5.15 -6.86
CA ALA A 8 -0.89 5.07 -5.46
C ALA A 8 -1.50 3.86 -4.74
N ILE A 9 -2.78 3.57 -4.98
CA ILE A 9 -3.47 2.41 -4.39
C ILE A 9 -2.90 1.10 -4.95
N ALA A 10 -2.68 1.02 -6.27
CA ALA A 10 -2.10 -0.15 -6.93
C ALA A 10 -0.65 -0.41 -6.48
N SER A 11 0.12 0.66 -6.29
CA SER A 11 1.48 0.62 -5.75
C SER A 11 1.47 0.08 -4.33
N LEU A 12 0.60 0.60 -3.46
CA LEU A 12 0.47 0.09 -2.09
C LEU A 12 0.11 -1.40 -2.07
N LYS A 13 -0.82 -1.85 -2.91
CA LYS A 13 -1.15 -3.28 -3.03
C LYS A 13 0.07 -4.10 -3.44
N THR A 14 0.81 -3.65 -4.45
CA THR A 14 2.04 -4.32 -4.93
C THR A 14 3.10 -4.43 -3.83
N VAL A 15 3.32 -3.34 -3.09
CA VAL A 15 4.28 -3.30 -1.98
C VAL A 15 3.88 -4.30 -0.89
N LEU A 16 2.61 -4.29 -0.46
CA LEU A 16 2.11 -5.22 0.54
C LEU A 16 2.16 -6.68 0.06
N ASP A 17 1.82 -6.97 -1.19
CA ASP A 17 1.95 -8.32 -1.76
C ASP A 17 3.42 -8.77 -1.78
N GLY A 18 4.35 -7.87 -2.12
CA GLY A 18 5.80 -8.12 -2.07
C GLY A 18 6.29 -8.42 -0.65
N LEU A 19 5.85 -7.63 0.33
CA LEU A 19 6.14 -7.87 1.75
C LEU A 19 5.57 -9.18 2.27
N LEU A 20 4.57 -9.77 1.62
CA LEU A 20 3.94 -11.03 2.02
C LEU A 20 4.38 -12.23 1.16
N SER A 21 5.29 -12.02 0.22
CA SER A 21 5.71 -13.04 -0.76
C SER A 21 6.42 -14.24 -0.14
N SER A 22 7.10 -14.07 1.00
CA SER A 22 7.74 -15.17 1.73
C SER A 22 6.77 -16.01 2.57
N VAL A 23 5.52 -15.55 2.76
CA VAL A 23 4.50 -16.31 3.49
C VAL A 23 3.68 -17.10 2.50
N VAL A 24 4.12 -18.34 2.22
CA VAL A 24 3.47 -19.26 1.29
C VAL A 24 3.05 -20.53 2.02
N ASN A 25 1.81 -20.97 1.79
CA ASN A 25 1.29 -22.23 2.30
C ASN A 25 0.28 -22.78 1.29
N ALA A 26 0.44 -24.06 0.90
CA ALA A 26 -0.40 -24.68 -0.13
C ALA A 26 -1.85 -24.91 0.33
N ASP A 27 -2.07 -25.03 1.64
CA ASP A 27 -3.36 -25.28 2.26
C ASP A 27 -4.14 -24.00 2.56
N VAL A 28 -3.52 -22.82 2.40
CA VAL A 28 -4.14 -21.52 2.73
C VAL A 28 -4.19 -20.64 1.49
N GLN A 29 -5.40 -20.37 1.01
CA GLN A 29 -5.63 -19.33 0.01
C GLN A 29 -5.63 -17.96 0.68
N ARG A 30 -4.96 -16.99 0.04
CA ARG A 30 -4.84 -15.61 0.52
C ARG A 30 -5.34 -14.63 -0.53
N GLN A 31 -6.11 -13.64 -0.10
CA GLN A 31 -6.51 -12.50 -0.91
C GLN A 31 -6.23 -11.19 -0.16
N LEU A 32 -5.47 -10.28 -0.77
CA LEU A 32 -5.22 -8.93 -0.27
C LEU A 32 -6.12 -7.92 -0.97
N THR A 33 -6.80 -7.09 -0.19
CA THR A 33 -7.59 -5.94 -0.65
C THR A 33 -7.12 -4.67 0.06
N VAL A 34 -6.98 -3.57 -0.69
CA VAL A 34 -6.61 -2.26 -0.15
C VAL A 34 -7.77 -1.31 -0.35
N LEU A 35 -8.29 -0.75 0.74
CA LEU A 35 -9.40 0.19 0.75
C LEU A 35 -8.87 1.58 1.15
N PRO A 36 -8.86 2.57 0.24
CA PRO A 36 -8.43 3.92 0.58
C PRO A 36 -9.41 4.57 1.57
N VAL A 37 -8.88 5.21 2.61
CA VAL A 37 -9.65 5.98 3.61
C VAL A 37 -9.51 7.48 3.34
N ARG A 38 -8.27 7.94 3.18
CA ARG A 38 -7.95 9.33 2.81
C ARG A 38 -6.81 9.34 1.82
N LEU A 39 -6.93 10.21 0.82
CA LEU A 39 -5.90 10.40 -0.18
C LEU A 39 -5.78 11.89 -0.47
N HIS A 40 -4.56 12.42 -0.37
CA HIS A 40 -4.28 13.83 -0.67
C HIS A 40 -2.93 14.01 -1.36
N PRO A 41 -2.75 15.09 -2.15
CA PRO A 41 -1.44 15.45 -2.69
C PRO A 41 -0.43 15.76 -1.59
N VAL A 42 0.85 15.51 -1.86
CA VAL A 42 1.94 15.86 -0.92
C VAL A 42 2.82 16.94 -1.54
N GLY A 43 3.31 17.85 -0.69
CA GLY A 43 4.15 18.97 -1.08
C GLY A 43 3.39 20.17 -1.66
N LEU A 44 4.12 21.18 -2.14
CA LEU A 44 3.54 22.44 -2.61
C LEU A 44 2.86 22.22 -3.97
N GLY A 45 1.57 22.52 -4.06
CA GLY A 45 0.79 22.28 -5.28
C GLY A 45 0.59 20.79 -5.65
N GLY A 46 0.99 19.86 -4.77
CA GLY A 46 0.93 18.41 -5.03
C GLY A 46 2.21 17.77 -5.56
N GLY A 47 3.32 18.52 -5.61
CA GLY A 47 4.66 18.02 -5.93
C GLY A 47 5.60 18.01 -4.71
N LEU A 48 6.41 16.96 -4.60
CA LEU A 48 7.39 16.77 -3.52
C LEU A 48 8.71 17.52 -3.77
N SER A 49 9.22 17.46 -5.01
CA SER A 49 10.50 18.08 -5.42
C SER A 49 10.68 18.02 -6.94
N LEU A 50 11.80 18.56 -7.44
CA LEU A 50 12.28 18.29 -8.80
C LEU A 50 13.20 17.05 -8.75
N HIS A 51 13.04 16.13 -9.70
CA HIS A 51 14.00 15.07 -9.96
C HIS A 51 15.07 15.59 -10.92
N PRO A 52 16.36 15.30 -10.71
CA PRO A 52 17.43 15.83 -11.56
C PRO A 52 17.60 15.07 -12.88
N ASP A 53 17.17 13.80 -12.97
CA ASP A 53 17.39 12.95 -14.15
C ASP A 53 16.37 11.79 -14.27
N PRO A 54 15.36 11.85 -15.17
CA PRO A 54 15.08 12.98 -16.05
C PRO A 54 14.61 14.20 -15.23
N LEU A 55 14.89 15.39 -15.75
CA LEU A 55 14.49 16.64 -15.10
C LEU A 55 12.96 16.78 -15.15
N GLY A 56 12.28 16.77 -14.01
CA GLY A 56 10.83 16.93 -13.95
C GLY A 56 10.28 16.99 -12.53
N VAL A 57 9.01 17.33 -12.39
CA VAL A 57 8.33 17.36 -11.09
C VAL A 57 8.07 15.95 -10.57
N VAL A 58 8.38 15.70 -9.30
CA VAL A 58 7.97 14.50 -8.58
C VAL A 58 6.59 14.74 -7.99
N GLU A 59 5.59 14.01 -8.46
CA GLU A 59 4.25 14.08 -7.91
C GLU A 59 4.07 13.09 -6.75
N GLY A 60 3.41 13.55 -5.68
CA GLY A 60 3.24 12.78 -4.45
C GLY A 60 1.78 12.55 -4.08
N ARG A 61 1.47 11.36 -3.53
CA ARG A 61 0.20 11.08 -2.85
C ARG A 61 0.45 10.52 -1.46
N HIS A 62 -0.20 11.10 -0.47
CA HIS A 62 -0.31 10.53 0.86
C HIS A 62 -1.62 9.75 0.94
N LEU A 63 -1.52 8.47 1.27
CA LEU A 63 -2.62 7.52 1.31
C LEU A 63 -2.72 6.92 2.71
N GLU A 64 -3.83 7.15 3.37
CA GLU A 64 -4.28 6.35 4.50
C GLU A 64 -5.25 5.28 3.98
N ALA A 65 -5.00 4.02 4.29
CA ALA A 65 -5.77 2.90 3.80
C ALA A 65 -6.01 1.83 4.87
N ILE A 66 -7.05 1.02 4.65
CA ILE A 66 -7.24 -0.27 5.32
C ILE A 66 -6.80 -1.37 4.37
N ALA A 67 -5.85 -2.19 4.80
CA ALA A 67 -5.46 -3.41 4.11
C ALA A 67 -6.16 -4.61 4.78
N LEU A 68 -7.00 -5.28 4.00
CA LEU A 68 -7.73 -6.48 4.39
C LEU A 68 -7.07 -7.70 3.77
N ILE A 69 -6.68 -8.66 4.60
CA ILE A 69 -6.12 -9.92 4.17
C ILE A 69 -7.10 -11.02 4.55
N TYR A 70 -7.73 -11.60 3.54
CA TYR A 70 -8.60 -12.75 3.68
C TYR A 70 -7.80 -14.03 3.54
N LEU A 71 -7.97 -14.93 4.51
CA LEU A 71 -7.39 -16.26 4.53
C LEU A 71 -8.51 -17.29 4.50
N GLN A 72 -8.31 -18.33 3.70
CA GLN A 72 -9.27 -19.42 3.53
C GLN A 72 -8.54 -20.76 3.57
N SER A 73 -9.04 -21.70 4.37
CA SER A 73 -8.53 -23.08 4.45
C SER A 73 -9.54 -24.03 5.08
N GLN A 74 -9.43 -25.32 4.80
CA GLN A 74 -10.08 -26.38 5.58
C GLN A 74 -9.28 -26.72 6.85
N ASN A 75 -7.97 -26.42 6.86
CA ASN A 75 -7.08 -26.67 8.01
C ASN A 75 -7.01 -25.44 8.91
N VAL A 76 -7.70 -25.51 10.06
CA VAL A 76 -7.74 -24.44 11.05
C VAL A 76 -6.36 -24.13 11.66
N ILE A 77 -5.51 -25.15 11.81
CA ILE A 77 -4.16 -24.98 12.37
C ILE A 77 -3.33 -24.13 11.40
N SER A 78 -3.25 -24.54 10.13
CA SER A 78 -2.52 -23.80 9.10
C SER A 78 -3.07 -22.39 8.90
N LEU A 79 -4.39 -22.21 8.97
CA LEU A 79 -5.01 -20.88 8.89
C LEU A 79 -4.54 -19.95 10.03
N ASN A 80 -4.49 -20.47 11.26
CA ASN A 80 -4.04 -19.70 12.42
C ASN A 80 -2.54 -19.42 12.40
N GLU A 81 -1.73 -20.40 11.99
CA GLU A 81 -0.29 -20.25 11.82
C GLU A 81 0.03 -19.18 10.78
N ILE A 82 -0.61 -19.22 9.61
CA ILE A 82 -0.40 -18.23 8.55
C ILE A 82 -0.92 -16.86 8.97
N ALA A 83 -2.06 -16.79 9.65
CA ALA A 83 -2.53 -15.52 10.20
C ALA A 83 -1.52 -14.90 11.17
N SER A 84 -0.95 -15.71 12.06
CA SER A 84 0.08 -15.25 12.99
C SER A 84 1.35 -14.82 12.26
N LEU A 85 1.81 -15.61 11.28
CA LEU A 85 3.02 -15.33 10.51
C LEU A 85 2.89 -14.02 9.73
N ILE A 86 1.75 -13.78 9.08
CA ILE A 86 1.47 -12.51 8.37
C ILE A 86 1.50 -11.33 9.34
N SER A 87 0.80 -11.44 10.48
CA SER A 87 0.78 -10.38 11.51
C SER A 87 2.19 -10.08 12.02
N THR A 88 2.97 -11.10 12.38
CA THR A 88 4.35 -10.93 12.82
C THR A 88 5.21 -10.33 11.71
N GLN A 89 5.11 -10.84 10.49
CA GLN A 89 5.95 -10.40 9.38
C GLN A 89 5.73 -8.93 9.03
N LEU A 90 4.49 -8.44 9.06
CA LEU A 90 4.19 -7.04 8.76
C LEU A 90 4.57 -6.08 9.91
N ILE A 91 4.40 -6.51 11.16
CA ILE A 91 4.65 -5.66 12.34
C ILE A 91 6.13 -5.65 12.74
N ALA A 92 6.86 -6.76 12.51
CA ALA A 92 8.27 -6.89 12.88
C ALA A 92 9.23 -6.29 11.85
N GLN A 93 8.74 -5.74 10.74
CA GLN A 93 9.59 -5.03 9.78
C GLN A 93 10.30 -3.86 10.46
N ARG A 94 11.57 -3.65 10.09
CA ARG A 94 12.28 -2.46 10.54
C ARG A 94 11.64 -1.23 9.92
N HIS A 95 11.52 -0.17 10.71
CA HIS A 95 10.95 1.10 10.24
C HIS A 95 11.69 1.65 9.00
N SER A 96 13.02 1.51 8.93
CA SER A 96 13.81 1.91 7.76
C SER A 96 13.40 1.18 6.48
N ASP A 97 13.05 -0.10 6.60
CA ASP A 97 12.76 -0.96 5.46
C ASP A 97 11.33 -0.70 4.94
N LEU A 98 10.41 -0.36 5.84
CA LEU A 98 9.07 0.11 5.48
C LEU A 98 9.13 1.48 4.78
N MET A 99 9.89 2.41 5.35
CA MET A 99 10.04 3.76 4.80
C MET A 99 10.68 3.75 3.40
N SER A 100 11.65 2.87 3.15
CA SER A 100 12.27 2.75 1.82
C SER A 100 11.29 2.26 0.75
N GLN A 101 10.22 1.57 1.17
CA GLN A 101 9.12 1.15 0.30
C GLN A 101 7.95 2.14 0.28
N GLY A 102 8.04 3.27 1.00
CA GLY A 102 7.00 4.29 1.10
C GLY A 102 5.96 4.05 2.20
N ILE A 103 6.06 2.97 2.99
CA ILE A 103 5.16 2.73 4.14
C ILE A 103 5.66 3.53 5.34
N LEU A 104 4.89 4.54 5.73
CA LEU A 104 5.17 5.38 6.90
C LEU A 104 4.74 4.69 8.20
N SER A 105 3.64 3.93 8.16
CA SER A 105 3.22 3.09 9.28
C SER A 105 2.32 1.95 8.84
N ILE A 106 2.40 0.83 9.56
CA ILE A 106 1.47 -0.29 9.46
C ILE A 106 1.09 -0.72 10.88
N LYS A 107 -0.21 -0.88 11.14
CA LYS A 107 -0.73 -1.27 12.44
C LYS A 107 -1.80 -2.33 12.26
N LEU A 108 -1.69 -3.44 12.97
CA LEU A 108 -2.77 -4.42 13.08
C LEU A 108 -3.91 -3.80 13.89
N GLU A 109 -5.07 -3.64 13.28
CA GLU A 109 -6.28 -3.16 13.97
C GLU A 109 -7.09 -4.32 14.54
N SER A 110 -7.25 -5.39 13.75
CA SER A 110 -7.98 -6.56 14.19
C SER A 110 -7.49 -7.83 13.51
N GLN A 111 -7.63 -8.92 14.24
CA GLN A 111 -7.52 -10.28 13.74
C GLN A 111 -8.88 -10.92 13.95
N GLY A 112 -9.62 -11.10 12.86
CA GLY A 112 -10.98 -11.62 12.86
C GLY A 112 -11.06 -13.01 13.50
N THR A 113 -12.25 -13.33 14.01
CA THR A 113 -12.57 -14.67 14.50
C THR A 113 -12.74 -15.65 13.32
N LEU A 114 -12.58 -16.94 13.61
CA LEU A 114 -12.83 -17.99 12.63
C LEU A 114 -14.32 -18.02 12.30
N LEU A 115 -14.66 -17.82 11.02
CA LEU A 115 -16.03 -17.91 10.54
C LEU A 115 -16.22 -19.19 9.72
N PRO A 116 -17.19 -20.06 10.06
CA PRO A 116 -17.56 -21.20 9.23
C PRO A 116 -18.32 -20.71 7.99
N MET A 117 -17.97 -21.20 6.80
CA MET A 117 -18.69 -20.82 5.58
C MET A 117 -20.06 -21.50 5.45
N HIS A 118 -20.19 -22.72 5.97
CA HIS A 118 -21.43 -23.49 6.02
C HIS A 118 -21.54 -24.22 7.36
N HIS A 119 -22.77 -24.32 7.87
CA HIS A 119 -23.08 -25.02 9.11
C HIS A 119 -22.84 -26.53 8.97
N SER A 120 -22.21 -27.11 10.01
CA SER A 120 -22.16 -28.54 10.36
C SER A 120 -21.42 -29.55 9.47
N ASP A 121 -20.22 -29.23 8.96
CA ASP A 121 -19.31 -30.28 8.49
C ASP A 121 -17.87 -30.09 9.01
N SER A 122 -17.20 -31.21 9.30
CA SER A 122 -15.80 -31.24 9.76
C SER A 122 -14.83 -30.73 8.70
N ASP A 123 -15.21 -30.81 7.42
CA ASP A 123 -14.41 -30.38 6.26
C ASP A 123 -14.82 -29.00 5.72
N ALA A 124 -15.69 -28.29 6.45
CA ALA A 124 -16.18 -27.00 6.01
C ALA A 124 -15.06 -25.95 6.03
N VAL A 125 -14.84 -25.33 4.87
CA VAL A 125 -13.92 -24.21 4.67
C VAL A 125 -14.15 -23.13 5.74
N ARG A 126 -13.04 -22.65 6.31
CA ARG A 126 -12.99 -21.60 7.32
C ARG A 126 -12.33 -20.35 6.77
N TYR A 127 -12.79 -19.21 7.28
CA TYR A 127 -12.30 -17.89 6.91
C TYR A 127 -11.71 -17.18 8.10
N LYS A 128 -10.69 -16.37 7.83
CA LYS A 128 -10.12 -15.43 8.79
C LYS A 128 -9.70 -14.16 8.06
N GLU A 129 -10.02 -13.02 8.66
CA GLU A 129 -9.66 -11.70 8.16
C GLU A 129 -8.57 -11.10 9.06
N LEU A 130 -7.56 -10.49 8.45
CA LEU A 130 -6.64 -9.59 9.15
C LEU A 130 -6.83 -8.18 8.61
N THR A 131 -6.95 -7.22 9.51
CA THR A 131 -7.20 -5.82 9.16
C THR A 131 -6.06 -4.97 9.66
N PHE A 132 -5.40 -4.29 8.73
CA PHE A 132 -4.31 -3.37 9.02
C PHE A 132 -4.68 -1.96 8.59
N ARG A 133 -4.35 -0.98 9.44
CA ARG A 133 -4.28 0.42 9.03
C ARG A 133 -2.89 0.70 8.49
N VAL A 134 -2.83 1.27 7.30
CA VAL A 134 -1.59 1.58 6.60
C VAL A 134 -1.56 3.06 6.23
N VAL A 135 -0.42 3.70 6.47
CA VAL A 135 -0.12 5.04 5.98
C VAL A 135 1.03 4.93 5.00
N TYR A 136 0.81 5.41 3.78
CA TYR A 136 1.69 5.21 2.63
C TYR A 136 1.93 6.52 1.90
N GLU A 137 3.16 6.74 1.47
CA GLU A 137 3.53 7.83 0.57
C GLU A 137 3.94 7.25 -0.79
N PHE A 138 3.13 7.55 -1.80
CA PHE A 138 3.44 7.26 -3.18
C PHE A 138 4.22 8.42 -3.80
N ARG A 139 5.25 8.09 -4.58
CA ARG A 139 6.04 9.04 -5.35
C ARG A 139 6.11 8.57 -6.79
N LYS A 140 5.63 9.41 -7.71
CA LYS A 140 5.82 9.19 -9.15
C LYS A 140 7.01 10.02 -9.61
N LEU A 141 8.08 9.31 -9.98
CA LEU A 141 9.22 9.94 -10.62
C LEU A 141 8.85 10.27 -12.08
N PRO A 142 9.35 11.40 -12.61
CA PRO A 142 9.19 11.70 -14.01
C PRO A 142 9.86 10.59 -14.85
N ILE A 143 9.16 10.17 -15.90
CA ILE A 143 9.66 9.17 -16.86
C ILE A 143 10.31 9.82 -18.09
N ASP A 144 9.94 11.08 -18.35
CA ASP A 144 10.48 11.93 -19.41
C ASP A 144 10.86 13.29 -18.83
N SER A 145 11.79 14.01 -19.48
CA SER A 145 12.14 15.35 -19.02
C SER A 145 11.02 16.35 -19.36
N GLU A 146 10.55 17.09 -18.35
CA GLU A 146 9.62 18.19 -18.56
C GLU A 146 10.38 19.39 -19.14
N GLY A 147 9.98 19.84 -20.32
CA GLY A 147 10.66 20.92 -21.05
C GLY A 147 10.75 22.22 -20.24
N ILE A 148 11.93 22.83 -20.22
CA ILE A 148 12.18 24.10 -19.51
C ILE A 148 11.40 25.24 -20.18
N ILE A 149 10.64 26.04 -19.40
CA ILE A 149 10.25 27.40 -19.83
C ILE A 149 11.51 28.27 -19.76
N GLN A 150 12.20 28.42 -20.90
CA GLN A 150 13.51 29.08 -20.96
C GLN A 150 13.45 30.62 -20.86
N THR A 151 12.26 31.24 -20.81
CA THR A 151 12.17 32.70 -20.79
C THR A 151 10.87 33.19 -20.19
N VAL A 152 10.96 33.93 -19.07
CA VAL A 152 9.90 34.82 -18.60
C VAL A 152 10.26 36.21 -19.11
N PRO A 153 9.56 36.77 -20.11
CA PRO A 153 9.85 38.12 -20.58
C PRO A 153 9.41 39.12 -19.50
N ILE A 154 10.38 39.70 -18.79
CA ILE A 154 10.13 40.84 -17.91
C ILE A 154 9.99 42.07 -18.81
N GLN A 155 8.76 42.55 -19.01
CA GLN A 155 8.54 43.87 -19.61
C GLN A 155 8.87 44.94 -18.57
N VAL A 156 10.09 45.48 -18.62
CA VAL A 156 10.45 46.66 -17.83
C VAL A 156 9.89 47.88 -18.56
N THR A 157 8.83 48.49 -18.02
CA THR A 157 8.37 49.80 -18.47
C THR A 157 9.20 50.85 -17.76
N VAL A 158 10.17 51.44 -18.45
CA VAL A 158 10.91 52.60 -17.94
C VAL A 158 10.13 53.85 -18.35
N GLY A 159 9.64 54.59 -17.36
CA GLY A 159 9.06 55.93 -17.53
C GLY A 159 10.12 57.02 -17.41
#